data_AF-A0A820J8E8-F1
#
_entry.id   AF-A0A820J8E8-F1
#
_cell.length_a   1.000
_cell.length_b   1.000
_cell.length_c   1.000
_cell.angle_alpha   90.00
_cell.angle_beta   90.00
_cell.angle_gamma   90.00
#
_symmetry.space_group_name_H-M   'P 1'
#
loop_
_entity.id
_entity.type
_entity.pdbx_description
1 polymer ?
#
loop_
_entity_poly.entity_id
_entity_poly.type
_entity_poly.pdbx_seq_one_letter_code
_entity_poly.pdbx_strand_id
1 'polypeptide(L)'
;RNYSIKYLPSGDIFLHYPIYISNINNTGLYECLAKNSFGLISSSKHINIKKQKPFIQPLSNLTTRIGEQFTLTCYASGHPNLHLQWIDQKEFFARHS
;
A
#
# COMPACT_ATOMS: atom_id res chain seq x y z
N ARG A 1 -7.88 9.49 -21.72
CA ARG A 1 -6.71 8.61 -21.51
C ARG A 1 -5.83 9.28 -20.45
N ASN A 2 -5.39 8.57 -19.41
CA ASN A 2 -4.68 9.16 -18.26
C ASN A 2 -3.16 9.25 -18.49
N TYR A 3 -2.72 9.77 -19.65
CA TYR A 3 -1.31 10.08 -19.91
C TYR A 3 -1.17 11.51 -20.41
N SER A 4 0.02 12.07 -20.26
CA SER A 4 0.42 13.34 -20.88
C SER A 4 1.66 13.14 -21.76
N ILE A 5 1.71 13.90 -22.86
CA ILE A 5 2.85 13.90 -23.78
C ILE A 5 3.47 15.29 -23.74
N LYS A 6 4.79 15.36 -23.58
CA LYS A 6 5.56 16.60 -23.64
C LYS A 6 6.56 16.52 -24.80
N TYR A 7 6.47 17.49 -25.71
CA TYR A 7 7.41 17.65 -26.82
C TYR A 7 8.46 18.69 -26.43
N LEU A 8 9.73 18.38 -26.71
CA LEU A 8 10.84 19.31 -26.49
C LEU A 8 11.31 19.93 -27.81
N PRO A 9 11.83 21.16 -27.78
CA PRO A 9 12.45 21.78 -28.95
C PRO A 9 13.63 20.98 -29.53
N SER A 10 14.29 20.13 -28.72
CA SER A 10 15.33 19.19 -29.18
C SER A 10 14.81 18.09 -30.10
N GLY A 11 13.48 17.91 -30.19
CA GLY A 11 12.84 16.82 -30.90
C GLY A 11 12.48 15.62 -30.00
N ASP A 12 12.90 15.62 -28.74
CA ASP A 12 12.59 14.55 -27.79
C ASP A 12 11.12 14.58 -27.35
N ILE A 13 10.59 13.40 -27.03
CA ILE A 13 9.20 13.23 -26.59
C ILE A 13 9.17 12.46 -25.27
N PHE A 14 8.49 13.02 -24.28
CA PHE A 14 8.22 12.36 -23.01
C PHE A 14 6.75 11.94 -22.90
N LEU A 15 6.51 10.65 -22.72
CA LEU A 15 5.20 10.09 -22.38
C LEU A 15 5.14 9.83 -20.86
N HIS A 16 4.24 10.51 -20.17
CA HIS A 16 4.01 10.31 -18.73
C HIS A 16 2.68 9.58 -18.53
N TYR A 17 2.71 8.42 -17.88
CA TYR A 17 1.53 7.65 -17.54
C TYR A 17 1.47 7.43 -16.02
N PRO A 18 0.71 8.26 -15.26
CA PRO A 18 0.51 8.03 -13.83
C PRO A 18 -0.23 6.72 -13.57
N ILE A 19 0.37 5.85 -12.78
CA ILE A 19 -0.22 4.60 -12.31
C ILE A 19 -0.59 4.78 -10.84
N TYR A 20 -1.87 4.67 -10.51
CA TYR A 20 -2.34 4.62 -9.13
C TYR A 20 -2.37 3.17 -8.65
N ILE A 21 -1.57 2.87 -7.63
CA ILE A 21 -1.49 1.53 -7.04
C ILE A 21 -2.55 1.44 -5.94
N SER A 22 -3.58 0.61 -6.13
CA SER A 22 -4.66 0.39 -5.15
C SER A 22 -4.61 -0.98 -4.48
N ASN A 23 -3.95 -1.97 -5.10
CA ASN A 23 -3.76 -3.30 -4.53
C ASN A 23 -2.59 -4.05 -5.21
N ILE A 24 -2.31 -5.27 -4.74
CA ILE A 24 -1.19 -6.07 -5.25
C ILE A 24 -1.34 -6.51 -6.71
N ASN A 25 -2.57 -6.56 -7.25
CA ASN A 25 -2.83 -6.94 -8.64
C ASN A 25 -2.36 -5.88 -9.65
N ASN A 26 -1.95 -4.68 -9.19
CA ASN A 26 -1.25 -3.74 -10.05
C ASN A 26 0.21 -4.17 -10.36
N THR A 27 0.70 -5.26 -9.76
CA THR A 27 2.00 -5.88 -10.06
C THR A 27 1.97 -6.46 -11.47
N GLY A 28 3.03 -6.24 -12.25
CA GLY A 28 3.11 -6.82 -13.58
C GLY A 28 4.15 -6.15 -14.47
N LEU A 29 4.19 -6.60 -15.71
CA LEU A 29 5.05 -6.05 -16.76
C LEU A 29 4.32 -4.91 -17.47
N TYR A 30 4.93 -3.72 -17.47
CA TYR A 30 4.44 -2.56 -18.19
C TYR A 30 5.37 -2.29 -19.37
N GLU A 31 4.82 -2.13 -20.56
CA GLU A 31 5.58 -1.97 -21.80
C GLU A 31 5.32 -0.61 -22.43
N CYS A 32 6.40 0.08 -22.82
CA CYS A 32 6.37 1.30 -23.62
C CYS A 32 6.69 0.95 -25.07
N LEU A 33 5.85 1.42 -25.99
CA LEU A 33 5.97 1.18 -27.42
C LEU A 33 6.26 2.50 -28.14
N ALA A 34 7.33 2.51 -28.95
CA ALA A 34 7.68 3.64 -29.81
C ALA A 34 7.62 3.21 -31.28
N LYS A 35 6.80 3.89 -32.07
CA LYS A 35 6.56 3.57 -33.48
C LYS A 35 6.72 4.80 -34.36
N ASN A 36 7.40 4.63 -35.48
CA ASN A 36 7.42 5.57 -36.60
C ASN A 36 7.28 4.82 -37.93
N SER A 37 7.48 5.50 -39.06
CA SER A 37 7.40 4.90 -40.40
C SER A 37 8.50 3.86 -40.68
N PHE A 38 9.58 3.86 -39.90
CA PHE A 38 10.74 3.00 -40.10
C PHE A 38 10.76 1.78 -39.17
N GLY A 39 9.87 1.72 -38.18
CA GLY A 39 9.81 0.56 -37.30
C GLY A 39 8.99 0.76 -36.03
N LEU A 40 9.00 -0.31 -35.23
CA LEU A 40 8.41 -0.40 -33.90
C LEU A 40 9.45 -1.00 -32.96
N ILE A 41 9.69 -0.34 -31.83
CA ILE A 41 10.52 -0.85 -30.74
C ILE A 41 9.73 -0.81 -29.44
N SER A 42 10.13 -1.65 -28.49
CA SER A 42 9.52 -1.69 -27.17
C SER A 42 10.55 -1.79 -26.05
N SER A 43 10.15 -1.33 -24.87
CA SER A 43 10.91 -1.51 -23.64
C SER A 43 9.95 -1.76 -22.49
N SER A 44 10.25 -2.76 -21.67
CA SER A 44 9.38 -3.22 -20.60
C SER A 44 10.01 -3.06 -19.23
N LYS A 45 9.19 -2.75 -18.22
CA LYS A 45 9.58 -2.69 -16.81
C LYS A 45 8.62 -3.48 -15.95
N HIS A 46 9.17 -4.36 -15.10
CA HIS A 46 8.38 -5.10 -14.13
C HIS A 46 8.19 -4.24 -12.86
N ILE A 47 6.93 -4.00 -12.49
CA ILE A 47 6.56 -3.30 -11.25
C ILE A 47 6.20 -4.36 -10.21
N ASN A 48 6.91 -4.35 -9.08
CA ASN A 48 6.66 -5.24 -7.95
C ASN A 48 6.10 -4.47 -6.75
N ILE A 49 4.88 -4.79 -6.34
CA ILE A 49 4.21 -4.15 -5.21
C ILE A 49 4.37 -5.03 -3.97
N LYS A 50 5.01 -4.50 -2.94
CA LYS A 50 5.25 -5.22 -1.69
C LYS A 50 4.06 -5.10 -0.76
N LYS A 51 3.68 -6.21 -0.11
CA LYS A 51 2.76 -6.18 1.03
C LYS A 51 3.48 -5.60 2.24
N GLN A 52 2.81 -4.71 2.96
CA GLN A 52 3.27 -4.24 4.26
C GLN A 52 2.90 -5.28 5.32
N LYS A 53 3.90 -5.80 6.04
CA LYS A 53 3.64 -6.69 7.18
C LYS A 53 2.83 -5.95 8.25
N PRO A 54 1.94 -6.64 8.98
CA PRO A 54 1.30 -6.06 10.15
C PRO A 54 2.33 -5.54 11.14
N PHE A 55 2.13 -4.30 11.57
CA PHE A 55 2.87 -3.63 12.62
C PHE A 55 1.85 -3.10 13.62
N ILE A 56 2.13 -3.28 14.91
CA ILE A 56 1.32 -2.74 16.00
C ILE A 56 2.22 -1.88 16.88
N GLN A 57 1.75 -0.69 17.23
CA GLN A 57 2.47 0.14 18.19
C GLN A 57 2.35 -0.49 19.58
N PRO A 58 3.47 -0.63 20.32
CA PRO A 58 3.42 -1.12 21.69
C PRO A 58 2.47 -0.28 22.55
N LEU A 59 1.63 -0.97 23.32
CA LEU A 59 0.73 -0.32 24.27
C LEU A 59 1.50 0.08 25.53
N SER A 60 1.14 1.22 26.10
CA SER A 60 1.65 1.67 27.39
C SER A 60 0.70 1.24 28.52
N ASN A 61 1.27 0.92 29.68
CA ASN A 61 0.49 0.64 30.87
C ASN A 61 -0.29 1.89 31.31
N LEU A 62 -1.53 1.69 31.73
CA LEU A 62 -2.41 2.74 32.26
C LEU A 62 -2.84 2.36 33.67
N THR A 63 -2.84 3.34 34.58
CA THR A 63 -3.40 3.22 35.93
C THR A 63 -4.49 4.27 36.08
N THR A 64 -5.66 3.88 36.59
CA THR A 64 -6.82 4.75 36.80
C THR A 64 -7.49 4.45 38.13
N ARG A 65 -8.41 5.31 38.59
CA ARG A 65 -9.11 5.15 39.88
C ARG A 65 -10.49 4.54 39.68
N ILE A 66 -11.03 3.99 40.76
CA ILE A 66 -12.40 3.44 40.77
C ILE A 66 -13.39 4.56 40.42
N GLY A 67 -14.28 4.26 39.45
CA GLY A 67 -15.30 5.20 38.98
C GLY A 67 -14.85 6.14 37.85
N GLU A 68 -13.56 6.13 37.48
CA GLU A 68 -13.07 6.87 36.31
C GLU A 68 -13.27 6.08 35.01
N GLN A 69 -13.51 6.79 33.92
CA GLN A 69 -13.61 6.21 32.57
C GLN A 69 -12.29 6.42 31.82
N PHE A 70 -11.89 5.42 31.03
CA PHE A 70 -10.75 5.50 30.13
C PHE A 70 -11.07 4.88 28.76
N THR A 71 -10.24 5.18 27.77
CA THR A 71 -10.33 4.63 26.41
C THR A 71 -9.01 3.95 26.05
N LEU A 72 -9.08 2.72 25.55
CA LEU A 72 -7.92 2.02 24.98
C LEU A 72 -7.81 2.35 23.50
N THR A 73 -6.60 2.73 23.07
CA THR A 73 -6.30 3.04 21.66
C THR A 73 -5.24 2.08 21.14
N CYS A 74 -5.55 1.35 20.08
CA CYS A 74 -4.62 0.48 19.37
C CYS A 74 -4.30 1.10 18.01
N TYR A 75 -3.03 1.37 17.74
CA TYR A 75 -2.56 1.77 16.42
C TYR A 75 -1.87 0.58 15.74
N ALA A 76 -2.34 0.25 14.53
CA ALA A 76 -1.74 -0.78 13.70
C ALA A 76 -1.70 -0.35 12.23
N SER A 77 -0.70 -0.83 11.49
CA SER A 77 -0.50 -0.56 10.08
C SER A 77 -0.12 -1.85 9.36
N GLY A 78 -0.60 -2.04 8.12
CA GLY A 78 -0.36 -3.26 7.35
C GLY A 78 -1.26 -3.36 6.13
N HIS A 79 -0.92 -4.28 5.22
CA HIS A 79 -1.68 -4.51 3.99
C HIS A 79 -1.76 -6.02 3.66
N PRO A 80 -2.92 -6.54 3.20
CA PRO A 80 -4.20 -5.85 3.01
C PRO A 80 -4.88 -5.50 4.35
N ASN A 81 -6.06 -4.85 4.31
CA ASN A 81 -6.81 -4.36 5.48
C ASN A 81 -6.66 -5.26 6.72
N LEU A 82 -6.32 -4.65 7.85
CA LEU A 82 -6.15 -5.36 9.12
C LEU A 82 -7.50 -5.58 9.80
N HIS A 83 -7.61 -6.71 10.52
CA HIS A 83 -8.70 -6.97 11.44
C HIS A 83 -8.18 -6.81 12.88
N LEU A 84 -8.71 -5.82 13.61
CA LEU A 84 -8.30 -5.53 14.98
C LEU A 84 -9.34 -6.02 15.97
N GLN A 85 -8.88 -6.63 17.06
CA GLN A 85 -9.73 -7.10 18.14
C GLN A 85 -9.05 -6.82 19.48
N TRP A 86 -9.81 -6.29 20.43
CA TRP A 86 -9.43 -6.29 21.83
C TRP A 86 -9.75 -7.65 22.44
N ILE A 87 -8.83 -8.17 23.24
CA ILE A 87 -9.02 -9.40 24.00
C ILE A 87 -8.56 -9.10 25.42
N ASP A 88 -9.41 -9.39 26.40
CA ASP A 88 -8.97 -9.37 27.79
C ASP A 88 -8.22 -10.67 28.12
N GLN A 89 -7.29 -10.63 29.08
CA GLN A 89 -6.48 -11.82 29.38
C GLN A 89 -7.32 -13.02 29.85
N LYS A 90 -8.44 -12.79 30.54
CA LYS A 90 -9.31 -13.86 31.04
C LYS A 90 -10.02 -14.56 29.87
N GLU A 91 -10.54 -13.78 28.93
CA GLU A 91 -11.16 -14.22 27.69
C GLU A 91 -10.15 -14.98 26.81
N PHE A 92 -8.90 -14.52 26.74
CA PHE A 92 -7.84 -15.23 26.02
C PHE A 92 -7.63 -16.64 26.55
N PHE A 93 -7.48 -16.79 27.86
CA PHE A 93 -7.27 -18.09 28.49
C PHE A 93 -8.50 -19.01 28.33
N ALA A 94 -9.71 -18.48 28.49
CA ALA A 94 -10.93 -19.27 28.34
C ALA A 94 -11.17 -19.82 26.92
N ARG A 95 -10.67 -19.15 25.87
CA ARG A 95 -10.79 -19.63 24.48
C ARG A 95 -9.77 -20.70 24.10
N HIS A 96 -8.69 -20.83 24.87
CA HIS A 96 -7.57 -21.72 24.56
C HIS A 96 -7.33 -22.78 25.66
N SER A 97 -8.31 -22.97 26.54
CA SER A 97 -8.44 -24.09 27.49
C SER A 97 -9.43 -25.13 26.97
#